data_AF-A0A5J4TBC8-F1
#
_entry.id   AF-A0A5J4TBC8-F1
#
_cell.length_a   1.000
_cell.length_b   1.000
_cell.length_c   1.000
_cell.angle_alpha   90.00
_cell.angle_beta   90.00
_cell.angle_gamma   90.00
#
_symmetry.space_group_name_H-M   'P 1'
#
loop_
_entity.id
_entity.type
_entity.pdbx_description
1 polymer ?
#
loop_
_entity_poly.entity_id
_entity_poly.type
_entity_poly.pdbx_seq_one_letter_code
_entity_poly.pdbx_strand_id
1 'polypeptide(L)' 'LSFQYLDTYRIATFCGQNTTYPVWYKGKGTDGNARFDNNQILRLEFDSFKGTLILFIDNIQQPVYFSGIKEKVRFVV' A
#
# COMPACT_ATOMS: atom_id res chain seq x y z
N LEU A 1 -16.58 6.27 21.92
CA LEU A 1 -15.75 7.09 20.99
C LEU A 1 -14.95 6.14 20.10
N SER A 2 -15.57 5.60 19.03
CA SER A 2 -15.02 4.50 18.23
C SER A 2 -15.09 4.74 16.71
N PHE A 3 -15.48 5.93 16.27
CA PHE A 3 -15.71 6.20 14.84
C PHE A 3 -14.42 6.43 14.03
N GLN A 4 -13.29 6.78 14.66
CA GLN A 4 -12.03 7.01 13.95
C GLN A 4 -11.22 5.74 13.64
N TYR A 5 -11.48 4.64 14.35
CA TYR A 5 -10.70 3.39 14.22
C TYR A 5 -11.18 2.49 13.07
N LEU A 6 -12.44 2.65 12.63
CA LEU A 6 -13.02 1.81 11.59
C LEU A 6 -12.53 2.21 10.18
N ASP A 7 -12.28 3.49 9.96
CA ASP A 7 -11.92 4.02 8.64
C ASP A 7 -10.49 3.65 8.22
N THR A 8 -9.54 3.53 9.16
CA THR A 8 -8.15 3.15 8.87
C THR A 8 -7.96 1.65 8.60
N TYR A 9 -8.92 0.80 9.00
CA TYR A 9 -8.82 -0.65 8.80
C TYR A 9 -9.04 -1.07 7.33
N ARG A 10 -9.60 -0.19 6.50
CA ARG A 10 -9.83 -0.42 5.06
C ARG A 10 -8.95 0.46 4.19
N ILE A 11 -7.76 0.82 4.69
CA ILE A 11 -6.75 1.56 3.94
C ILE A 11 -5.55 0.65 3.73
N ALA A 12 -5.09 0.59 2.48
CA ALA A 12 -3.82 -0.02 2.10
C ALA A 12 -2.91 1.10 1.61
N THR A 13 -1.75 1.24 2.25
CA THR A 13 -0.84 2.37 2.00
C THR A 13 0.53 1.87 1.60
N PHE A 14 1.07 2.41 0.52
CA PHE A 14 2.51 2.43 0.28
C PHE A 14 3.05 3.79 0.72
N CYS A 15 4.23 3.83 1.34
CA CYS A 15 4.79 5.04 1.92
C CYS A 15 6.17 5.37 1.36
N GLY A 16 6.41 6.67 1.16
CA GLY A 16 7.72 7.19 0.81
C GLY A 16 8.68 7.29 1.99
N GLN A 17 9.66 8.18 1.88
CA GLN A 17 10.60 8.48 2.95
C GLN A 17 9.91 9.04 4.21
N ASN A 18 10.61 8.98 5.35
CA ASN A 18 10.17 9.52 6.65
C ASN A 18 8.95 8.84 7.33
N THR A 19 8.54 7.65 6.88
CA THR A 19 7.57 6.82 7.63
C THR A 19 8.26 5.67 8.36
N THR A 20 7.63 5.06 9.36
CA THR A 20 8.23 3.92 10.07
C THR A 20 8.30 2.67 9.20
N TYR A 21 7.29 2.41 8.37
CA TYR A 21 7.25 1.26 7.45
C TYR A 21 6.83 1.70 6.03
N PRO A 22 7.37 1.08 4.98
CA PRO A 22 7.04 1.40 3.60
C PRO A 22 5.67 0.86 3.16
N VAL A 23 5.07 -0.08 3.90
CA VAL A 23 3.75 -0.65 3.59
C VAL A 23 2.91 -0.72 4.86
N TRP A 24 1.65 -0.28 4.79
CA TRP A 24 0.68 -0.40 5.88
C TRP A 24 -0.63 -1.02 5.40
N TYR A 25 -1.13 -1.97 6.19
CA TYR A 25 -2.47 -2.54 6.00
C TYR A 25 -3.07 -2.94 7.34
N LYS A 26 -4.33 -2.57 7.59
CA LYS A 26 -5.05 -2.96 8.82
C LYS A 26 -4.28 -2.61 10.11
N GLY A 27 -3.59 -1.47 10.11
CA GLY A 27 -2.76 -1.00 11.23
C GLY A 27 -1.42 -1.72 11.40
N LYS A 28 -1.07 -2.67 10.52
CA LYS A 28 0.21 -3.38 10.54
C LYS A 28 1.17 -2.81 9.50
N GLY A 29 2.34 -2.38 9.96
CA GLY A 29 3.47 -2.00 9.11
C GLY A 29 4.25 -3.22 8.63
N THR A 30 4.75 -3.19 7.40
CA THR A 30 5.56 -4.26 6.79
C THR A 30 6.72 -3.63 6.01
N ASP A 31 7.93 -4.12 6.24
CA ASP A 31 9.14 -3.78 5.49
C ASP A 31 9.31 -4.64 4.23
N GLY A 32 10.21 -4.23 3.35
CA GLY A 32 10.64 -4.99 2.17
C GLY A 32 10.58 -4.21 0.87
N ASN A 33 9.70 -3.21 0.78
CA ASN A 33 9.69 -2.28 -0.35
C ASN A 33 10.72 -1.17 -0.15
N ALA A 34 11.26 -0.68 -1.26
CA ALA A 34 11.96 0.60 -1.25
C ALA A 34 10.97 1.73 -0.89
N ARG A 35 11.48 2.73 -0.18
CA ARG A 35 10.75 3.97 0.10
C ARG A 35 10.95 4.90 -1.09
N PHE A 36 9.85 5.32 -1.71
CA PHE A 36 9.95 6.28 -2.79
C PHE A 36 10.21 7.69 -2.28
N ASP A 37 10.77 8.52 -3.15
CA ASP A 37 11.08 9.92 -2.95
C ASP A 37 10.58 10.75 -4.16
N ASN A 38 10.84 12.04 -4.10
CA ASN A 38 10.57 12.98 -5.16
C ASN A 38 11.19 12.55 -6.50
N ASN A 39 10.53 12.91 -7.60
CA ASN A 39 10.97 12.68 -8.97
C ASN A 39 11.03 11.21 -9.44
N GLN A 40 10.39 10.29 -8.71
CA GLN A 40 10.23 8.90 -9.15
C GLN A 40 8.85 8.67 -9.79
N ILE A 41 8.78 7.71 -10.71
CA ILE A 41 7.50 7.30 -11.31
C ILE A 41 6.92 6.15 -10.49
N LEU A 42 5.75 6.39 -9.90
CA LEU A 42 4.99 5.36 -9.19
C LEU A 42 3.89 4.82 -10.08
N ARG A 43 3.81 3.49 -10.15
CA ARG A 43 2.75 2.80 -10.88
C ARG A 43 2.12 1.76 -9.98
N LEU A 44 0.79 1.78 -9.92
CA LEU A 44 -0.02 0.82 -9.18
C LEU A 44 -0.77 -0.06 -10.18
N GLU A 45 -0.67 -1.37 -10.01
CA GLU A 45 -1.46 -2.34 -10.76
C GLU A 45 -2.41 -3.06 -9.82
N PHE A 46 -3.71 -2.93 -10.10
CA PHE A 46 -4.77 -3.63 -9.37
C PHE A 46 -5.39 -4.72 -10.26
N ASP A 47 -5.28 -5.97 -9.83
CA ASP A 47 -6.01 -7.11 -10.41
C ASP A 47 -7.22 -7.40 -9.53
N SER A 48 -8.41 -7.02 -10.00
CA SER A 48 -9.66 -7.18 -9.25
C SER A 48 -10.14 -8.63 -9.16
N PHE A 49 -9.72 -9.51 -10.08
CA PHE A 49 -10.08 -10.92 -10.04
C PHE A 49 -9.26 -11.66 -8.98
N LYS A 50 -7.96 -11.36 -8.88
CA LYS A 50 -7.08 -11.92 -7.84
C LYS A 50 -7.16 -11.17 -6.52
N GLY A 51 -7.66 -9.94 -6.53
CA GLY A 51 -7.68 -9.05 -5.37
C GLY A 51 -6.27 -8.65 -4.93
N THR A 52 -5.40 -8.33 -5.89
CA THR A 52 -4.00 -7.95 -5.63
C THR A 52 -3.71 -6.52 -6.07
N LEU A 53 -2.92 -5.79 -5.28
CA LEU A 53 -2.43 -4.44 -5.60
C LEU A 53 -0.90 -4.42 -5.48
N ILE A 54 -0.21 -4.11 -6.58
CA ILE A 54 1.25 -4.14 -6.71
C ILE A 54 1.78 -2.73 -6.96
N LEU A 55 2.88 -2.37 -6.29
CA LEU A 55 3.62 -1.13 -6.52
C LEU A 55 4.83 -1.37 -7.42
N PHE A 56 5.05 -0.44 -8.34
CA PHE A 56 6.30 -0.28 -9.07
C PHE A 56 6.88 1.11 -8.79
N ILE A 57 8.20 1.17 -8.59
CA ILE A 57 8.97 2.40 -8.46
C ILE A 57 9.96 2.41 -9.62
N ASP A 58 9.90 3.43 -10.47
CA ASP A 58 10.74 3.55 -11.68
C ASP A 58 10.71 2.28 -12.54
N ASN A 59 9.51 1.74 -12.74
CA ASN A 59 9.21 0.48 -13.45
C ASN A 59 9.76 -0.80 -12.80
N ILE A 60 10.40 -0.73 -11.63
CA ILE A 60 10.83 -1.90 -10.85
C ILE A 60 9.71 -2.33 -9.90
N GLN A 61 9.26 -3.57 -10.05
CA GLN A 61 8.25 -4.16 -9.17
C GLN A 61 8.77 -4.27 -7.74
N GLN A 62 8.00 -3.79 -6.77
CA GLN A 62 8.31 -3.91 -5.36
C GLN A 62 7.88 -5.29 -4.82
N PRO A 63 8.65 -5.88 -3.89
CA PRO A 63 8.45 -7.27 -3.46
C PRO A 63 7.21 -7.48 -2.57
N VAL A 64 6.79 -6.46 -1.82
CA VAL A 64 5.61 -6.50 -0.96
C VAL A 64 4.43 -5.87 -1.69
N TYR A 65 3.36 -6.65 -1.80
CA TYR A 65 2.11 -6.29 -2.45
C TYR A 65 0.93 -6.71 -1.58
N PHE A 66 -0.24 -6.10 -1.80
CA PHE A 66 -1.46 -6.52 -1.11
C PHE A 66 -2.11 -7.66 -1.88
N SER A 67 -2.65 -8.64 -1.16
CA SER A 67 -3.38 -9.78 -1.73
C SER A 67 -4.63 -10.09 -0.90
N GLY A 68 -5.57 -10.83 -1.50
CA GLY A 68 -6.80 -11.23 -0.82
C GLY A 68 -7.78 -10.09 -0.54
N ILE A 69 -7.71 -8.99 -1.31
CA ILE A 69 -8.65 -7.88 -1.21
C ILE A 69 -10.01 -8.34 -1.75
N LYS A 70 -10.94 -8.65 -0.83
CA LYS A 70 -12.32 -9.08 -1.15
C LYS A 70 -13.37 -8.02 -0.83
N GLU A 71 -12.97 -6.96 -0.14
CA GLU A 71 -13.82 -5.87 0.31
C GLU A 71 -13.38 -4.54 -0.31
N LYS A 72 -14.22 -3.50 -0.21
CA LYS A 72 -13.88 -2.15 -0.65
C LYS A 72 -12.75 -1.60 0.23
N VAL A 73 -11.60 -1.33 -0.37
CA VAL A 73 -10.40 -0.76 0.28
C VAL A 73 -10.03 0.55 -0.42
N ARG A 74 -9.56 1.54 0.34
CA ARG A 74 -8.96 2.77 -0.21
C ARG A 74 -7.46 2.56 -0.35
N PHE A 75 -6.90 2.93 -1.50
CA PHE A 75 -5.46 2.84 -1.77
C PHE A 75 -4.84 4.22 -1.61
N VAL A 76 -3.73 4.30 -0.89
CA VAL A 76 -2.97 5.53 -0.64
C VAL A 76 -1.50 5.30 -0.99
N VAL A 77 -0.89 6.27 -1.66
CA VAL A 77 0.55 6.37 -1.98
C VAL A 77 0.99 7.76 -1.53
#